data_AF-A0A6D0IBZ0-F1
#
_entry.id   AF-A0A6D0IBZ0-F1
#
_cell.length_a   1.000
_cell.length_b   1.000
_cell.length_c   1.000
_cell.angle_alpha   90.00
_cell.angle_beta   90.00
_cell.angle_gamma   90.00
#
_symmetry.space_group_name_H-M   'P 1'
#
loop_
_entity.id
_entity.type
_entity.pdbx_description
1 polymer ?
#
loop_
_entity_poly.entity_id
_entity_poly.type
_entity_poly.pdbx_seq_one_letter_code
_entity_poly.pdbx_strand_id
1 'polypeptide(L)'
;YLACAKKLLAVPNLIYPQFATHNAHTLAAIYQLAGQNYYPGQYEFQCLHGMGEPLYEQVTGKVADGKLNRPCRIYAPVGTHETLLAYLVRRLLENGANTSFVNRIADTSLPLDELVADPVTAVEKLAQQEGQTGLPHPKIPLPRDLYGHGRDNSAGLDLANEHRLASLSSALLNSALQKWQALPMLEQPVAAGEMSPVINPAEPKDIVGFVREATPREVEQALESAVNNAPIWFATPPAERAAILHRAAVLMESQMQQLIGILVREAGKTFSNAIAEVREAVDFLHYYAGQVRDDFANETHRPLGPVVCISPWNFPLAIFTGQIAAALAAGNSVLAKPAEQTPLIAAQGIAILLEAGVPPGVVQLLPGQGETVGAQLTGDDRVRGVMFTGSTEVATLLQRNIASRLDAQGRPIPLIAETGGMNAMIVDSSALTEQVVIDVLASAFDSAGQRCSALRVLCLQDEIADHTLKM
;
A
#
# COMPACT_ATOMS: atom_id res chain seq x y z
N TYR A 1 -20.69 22.65 5.05
CA TYR A 1 -21.38 23.42 3.99
C TYR A 1 -21.69 24.86 4.42
N LEU A 2 -22.49 25.08 5.48
CA LEU A 2 -22.94 26.43 5.88
C LEU A 2 -21.81 27.44 6.15
N ALA A 3 -20.70 27.01 6.75
CA ALA A 3 -19.52 27.87 6.96
C ALA A 3 -18.93 28.39 5.63
N CYS A 4 -18.81 27.52 4.61
CA CYS A 4 -18.36 27.91 3.28
C CYS A 4 -19.36 28.83 2.59
N ALA A 5 -20.66 28.56 2.73
CA ALA A 5 -21.71 29.41 2.17
C ALA A 5 -21.65 30.82 2.77
N LYS A 6 -21.47 30.95 4.09
CA LYS A 6 -21.26 32.24 4.75
C LYS A 6 -20.04 33.00 4.20
N LYS A 7 -18.92 32.29 3.97
CA LYS A 7 -17.71 32.89 3.39
C LYS A 7 -17.94 33.38 1.95
N LEU A 8 -18.67 32.60 1.13
CA LEU A 8 -19.01 32.98 -0.25
C LEU A 8 -19.94 34.20 -0.29
N LEU A 9 -20.96 34.22 0.57
CA LEU A 9 -21.91 35.34 0.69
C LEU A 9 -21.24 36.64 1.20
N ALA A 10 -20.09 36.55 1.87
CA ALA A 10 -19.35 37.72 2.34
C ALA A 10 -18.59 38.46 1.23
N VAL A 11 -18.46 37.88 0.03
CA VAL A 11 -17.70 38.45 -1.10
C VAL A 11 -18.48 38.44 -2.43
N PRO A 12 -19.73 38.94 -2.46
CA PRO A 12 -20.62 38.82 -3.61
C PRO A 12 -20.15 39.64 -4.83
N ASN A 13 -19.19 40.56 -4.65
CA ASN A 13 -18.60 41.35 -5.74
C ASN A 13 -17.45 40.62 -6.46
N LEU A 14 -16.94 39.52 -5.89
CA LEU A 14 -15.77 38.79 -6.42
C LEU A 14 -16.17 37.44 -7.01
N ILE A 15 -17.19 36.80 -6.44
CA ILE A 15 -17.62 35.45 -6.79
C ILE A 15 -19.14 35.43 -6.86
N TYR A 16 -19.68 34.73 -7.85
CA TYR A 16 -21.11 34.39 -7.92
C TYR A 16 -21.35 33.01 -7.27
N PRO A 17 -21.89 32.93 -6.04
CA PRO A 17 -22.09 31.67 -5.37
C PRO A 17 -23.27 30.89 -5.96
N GLN A 18 -23.09 29.59 -6.15
CA GLN A 18 -24.10 28.67 -6.67
C GLN A 18 -24.29 27.53 -5.66
N PHE A 19 -25.38 27.57 -4.89
CA PHE A 19 -25.61 26.64 -3.79
C PHE A 19 -26.41 25.42 -4.26
N ALA A 20 -25.70 24.37 -4.65
CA ALA A 20 -26.30 23.07 -5.00
C ALA A 20 -26.66 22.28 -3.73
N THR A 21 -27.95 22.04 -3.48
CA THR A 21 -28.43 21.20 -2.36
C THR A 21 -29.90 20.79 -2.54
N HIS A 22 -30.27 19.59 -2.05
CA HIS A 22 -31.67 19.17 -1.88
C HIS A 22 -32.13 19.18 -0.41
N ASN A 23 -31.26 19.62 0.50
CA ASN A 23 -31.57 19.68 1.92
C ASN A 23 -32.27 21.00 2.25
N ALA A 24 -33.55 20.94 2.61
CA ALA A 24 -34.38 22.11 2.85
C ALA A 24 -33.86 22.97 4.01
N HIS A 25 -33.31 22.36 5.06
CA HIS A 25 -32.68 23.10 6.16
C HIS A 25 -31.46 23.89 5.66
N THR A 26 -30.60 23.29 4.84
CA THR A 26 -29.41 23.95 4.28
C THR A 26 -29.81 25.12 3.39
N LEU A 27 -30.82 24.93 2.55
CA LEU A 27 -31.40 25.99 1.73
C LEU A 27 -31.93 27.15 2.60
N ALA A 28 -32.77 26.85 3.59
CA ALA A 28 -33.36 27.84 4.46
C ALA A 28 -32.29 28.62 5.25
N ALA A 29 -31.28 27.93 5.79
CA ALA A 29 -30.17 28.55 6.49
C ALA A 29 -29.39 29.52 5.58
N ILE A 30 -29.09 29.13 4.34
CA ILE A 30 -28.41 30.00 3.37
C ILE A 30 -29.28 31.20 2.99
N TYR A 31 -30.58 30.98 2.76
CA TYR A 31 -31.54 32.05 2.48
C TYR A 31 -31.56 33.09 3.61
N GLN A 32 -31.57 32.65 4.87
CA GLN A 32 -31.50 33.55 6.03
C GLN A 32 -30.13 34.24 6.16
N LEU A 33 -29.03 33.51 5.93
CA LEU A 33 -27.67 34.06 5.96
C LEU A 33 -27.45 35.16 4.91
N ALA A 34 -28.07 35.03 3.74
CA ALA A 34 -28.03 36.04 2.68
C ALA A 34 -28.85 37.30 2.99
N GLY A 35 -29.77 37.23 3.95
CA GLY A 35 -30.65 38.33 4.31
C GLY A 35 -31.69 38.68 3.25
N GLN A 36 -32.38 39.80 3.48
CA GLN A 36 -33.53 40.24 2.68
C GLN A 36 -33.14 41.03 1.42
N ASN A 37 -31.94 41.58 1.37
CA ASN A 37 -31.47 42.46 0.30
C ASN A 37 -30.90 41.68 -0.89
N TYR A 38 -31.75 40.84 -1.48
CA TYR A 38 -31.39 40.11 -2.69
C TYR A 38 -31.45 40.99 -3.93
N TYR A 39 -30.44 40.84 -4.80
CA TYR A 39 -30.46 41.39 -6.15
C TYR A 39 -30.13 40.28 -7.18
N PRO A 40 -30.71 40.33 -8.39
CA PRO A 40 -30.39 39.37 -9.45
C PRO A 40 -28.88 39.33 -9.71
N GLY A 41 -28.32 38.13 -9.75
CA GLY A 41 -26.86 37.93 -9.92
C GLY A 41 -26.05 37.97 -8.62
N GLN A 42 -26.68 38.08 -7.44
CA GLN A 42 -25.98 37.97 -6.17
C GLN A 42 -25.57 36.52 -5.84
N TYR A 43 -26.50 35.58 -6.00
CA TYR A 43 -26.29 34.13 -5.91
C TYR A 43 -27.48 33.40 -6.54
N GLU A 44 -27.33 32.10 -6.76
CA GLU A 44 -28.42 31.19 -7.10
C GLU A 44 -28.35 29.91 -6.28
N PHE A 45 -29.48 29.21 -6.22
CA PHE A 45 -29.48 27.80 -5.85
C PHE A 45 -29.34 26.91 -7.08
N GLN A 46 -28.98 25.65 -6.85
CA GLN A 46 -29.00 24.63 -7.88
C GLN A 46 -29.62 23.33 -7.37
N CYS A 47 -30.25 22.60 -8.27
CA CYS A 47 -30.88 21.33 -7.99
C CYS A 47 -30.69 20.36 -9.15
N LEU A 48 -30.90 19.07 -8.90
CA LEU A 48 -30.87 18.06 -9.96
C LEU A 48 -32.25 17.94 -10.62
N HIS A 49 -32.24 17.80 -11.94
CA HIS A 49 -33.42 17.41 -12.70
C HIS A 49 -34.02 16.07 -12.22
N GLY A 50 -35.34 16.00 -12.12
CA GLY A 50 -36.12 14.82 -11.73
C GLY A 50 -36.06 14.52 -10.23
N MET A 51 -35.63 15.48 -9.40
CA MET A 51 -35.45 15.25 -7.96
C MET A 51 -35.59 16.52 -7.13
N GLY A 52 -34.92 17.60 -7.51
CA GLY A 52 -34.91 18.83 -6.73
C GLY A 52 -36.11 19.74 -6.96
N GLU A 53 -36.84 19.56 -8.05
CA GLU A 53 -37.93 20.43 -8.47
C GLU A 53 -39.01 20.63 -7.39
N PRO A 54 -39.52 19.59 -6.68
CA PRO A 54 -40.55 19.79 -5.66
C PRO A 54 -40.13 20.75 -4.54
N LEU A 55 -38.83 20.76 -4.17
CA LEU A 55 -38.30 21.72 -3.20
C LEU A 55 -38.22 23.13 -3.82
N TYR A 56 -37.64 23.25 -5.01
CA TYR A 56 -37.35 24.55 -5.60
C TYR A 56 -38.54 25.24 -6.28
N GLU A 57 -39.63 24.51 -6.54
CA GLU A 57 -40.94 25.08 -6.82
C GLU A 57 -41.48 25.90 -5.64
N GLN A 58 -41.02 25.66 -4.41
CA GLN A 58 -41.35 26.49 -3.24
C GLN A 58 -40.41 27.70 -3.06
N VAL A 59 -39.35 27.78 -3.87
CA VAL A 59 -38.24 28.75 -3.70
C VAL A 59 -38.27 29.79 -4.82
N THR A 60 -38.43 29.32 -6.06
CA THR A 60 -38.52 30.14 -7.26
C THR A 60 -39.91 30.80 -7.36
N GLY A 61 -39.98 32.03 -7.87
CA GLY A 61 -41.23 32.80 -7.97
C GLY A 61 -41.32 33.96 -6.98
N LYS A 62 -42.36 34.80 -7.11
CA LYS A 62 -42.46 36.04 -6.33
C LYS A 62 -42.82 35.74 -4.87
N VAL A 63 -42.37 36.61 -3.96
CA VAL A 63 -42.75 36.53 -2.54
C VAL A 63 -44.28 36.64 -2.35
N ALA A 64 -44.94 37.42 -3.20
CA ALA A 64 -46.40 37.56 -3.19
C ALA A 64 -47.15 36.24 -3.44
N ASP A 65 -46.50 35.27 -4.10
CA ASP A 65 -47.05 33.95 -4.40
C ASP A 65 -46.67 32.91 -3.31
N GLY A 66 -46.14 33.37 -2.16
CA GLY A 66 -45.70 32.52 -1.05
C GLY A 66 -44.34 31.84 -1.25
N LYS A 67 -43.56 32.27 -2.26
CA LYS A 67 -42.24 31.73 -2.61
C LYS A 67 -41.11 32.60 -2.02
N LEU A 68 -39.85 32.24 -2.28
CA LEU A 68 -38.70 32.93 -1.68
C LEU A 68 -38.02 33.96 -2.62
N ASN A 69 -38.46 34.06 -3.88
CA ASN A 69 -37.85 34.93 -4.89
C ASN A 69 -36.33 34.76 -4.99
N ARG A 70 -35.90 33.49 -5.13
CA ARG A 70 -34.51 33.13 -5.42
C ARG A 70 -34.46 32.25 -6.67
N PRO A 71 -33.50 32.47 -7.58
CA PRO A 71 -33.36 31.63 -8.76
C PRO A 71 -32.81 30.25 -8.39
N CYS A 72 -33.23 29.25 -9.16
CA CYS A 72 -32.66 27.92 -9.11
C CYS A 72 -32.28 27.47 -10.53
N ARG A 73 -31.04 27.02 -10.71
CA ARG A 73 -30.59 26.38 -11.95
C ARG A 73 -30.70 24.87 -11.80
N ILE A 74 -31.34 24.23 -12.78
CA ILE A 74 -31.46 22.77 -12.83
C ILE A 74 -30.20 22.21 -13.50
N TYR A 75 -29.46 21.36 -12.81
CA TYR A 75 -28.45 20.49 -13.40
C TYR A 75 -29.18 19.36 -14.12
N ALA A 76 -29.13 19.36 -15.44
CA ALA A 76 -29.86 18.43 -16.29
C ALA A 76 -28.88 17.51 -17.04
N PRO A 77 -28.66 16.27 -16.57
CA PRO A 77 -27.91 15.27 -17.32
C PRO A 77 -28.61 15.00 -18.66
N VAL A 78 -27.84 15.03 -19.77
CA VAL A 78 -28.34 14.71 -21.12
C VAL A 78 -27.41 13.67 -21.73
N GLY A 79 -27.96 12.54 -22.16
CA GLY A 79 -27.20 11.43 -22.72
C GLY A 79 -28.12 10.29 -23.16
N THR A 80 -27.54 9.26 -23.77
CA THR A 80 -28.26 8.02 -24.10
C THR A 80 -28.57 7.22 -22.82
N HIS A 81 -29.42 6.20 -22.93
CA HIS A 81 -29.67 5.26 -21.83
C HIS A 81 -28.38 4.61 -21.30
N GLU A 82 -27.46 4.27 -22.19
CA GLU A 82 -26.17 3.69 -21.81
C GLU A 82 -25.34 4.68 -20.98
N THR A 83 -25.19 5.92 -21.45
CA THR A 83 -24.42 6.96 -20.75
C THR A 83 -24.99 7.26 -19.36
N LEU A 84 -26.31 7.31 -19.20
CA LEU A 84 -26.92 7.64 -17.90
C LEU A 84 -26.84 6.49 -16.90
N LEU A 85 -26.89 5.22 -17.35
CA LEU A 85 -26.85 4.06 -16.46
C LEU A 85 -25.51 3.94 -15.73
N ALA A 86 -24.39 4.23 -16.41
CA ALA A 86 -23.05 4.19 -15.82
C ALA A 86 -22.90 5.11 -14.58
N TYR A 87 -23.68 6.19 -14.51
CA TYR A 87 -23.64 7.15 -13.40
C TYR A 87 -24.84 7.04 -12.43
N LEU A 88 -25.84 6.23 -12.77
CA LEU A 88 -27.11 6.18 -12.05
C LEU A 88 -26.93 5.66 -10.61
N VAL A 89 -26.09 4.65 -10.39
CA VAL A 89 -25.88 4.08 -9.05
C VAL A 89 -25.34 5.14 -8.09
N ARG A 90 -24.29 5.89 -8.48
CA ARG A 90 -23.78 7.01 -7.67
C ARG A 90 -24.88 8.03 -7.40
N ARG A 91 -25.71 8.32 -8.40
CA ARG A 91 -26.80 9.29 -8.26
C ARG A 91 -27.89 8.85 -7.29
N LEU A 92 -28.25 7.57 -7.31
CA LEU A 92 -29.19 6.98 -6.38
C LEU A 92 -28.62 7.00 -4.96
N LEU A 93 -27.33 6.72 -4.78
CA LEU A 93 -26.68 6.78 -3.47
C LEU A 93 -26.62 8.21 -2.90
N GLU A 94 -26.41 9.24 -3.74
CA GLU A 94 -26.40 10.65 -3.32
C GLU A 94 -27.65 11.04 -2.52
N ASN A 95 -28.81 10.51 -2.90
CA ASN A 95 -30.09 10.91 -2.31
C ASN A 95 -30.84 9.76 -1.59
N GLY A 96 -30.39 8.52 -1.75
CA GLY A 96 -30.97 7.31 -1.18
C GLY A 96 -30.22 6.72 0.02
N ALA A 97 -29.06 7.27 0.40
CA ALA A 97 -28.38 6.85 1.63
C ALA A 97 -29.24 7.14 2.88
N ASN A 98 -29.10 6.35 3.95
CA ASN A 98 -29.86 6.55 5.20
C ASN A 98 -29.66 7.94 5.83
N THR A 99 -28.52 8.57 5.58
CA THR A 99 -28.20 9.92 6.06
C THR A 99 -28.63 11.03 5.10
N SER A 100 -29.14 10.70 3.91
CA SER A 100 -29.64 11.67 2.93
C SER A 100 -30.94 12.32 3.41
N PHE A 101 -31.06 13.64 3.18
CA PHE A 101 -32.30 14.38 3.47
C PHE A 101 -33.48 13.86 2.65
N VAL A 102 -33.28 13.53 1.36
CA VAL A 102 -34.35 13.05 0.47
C VAL A 102 -34.88 11.69 0.91
N ASN A 103 -34.01 10.81 1.43
CA ASN A 103 -34.45 9.54 2.00
C ASN A 103 -35.20 9.78 3.33
N ARG A 104 -34.64 10.61 4.22
CA ARG A 104 -35.23 10.89 5.53
C ARG A 104 -36.58 11.63 5.46
N ILE A 105 -36.81 12.51 4.47
CA ILE A 105 -38.11 13.18 4.29
C ILE A 105 -39.18 12.23 3.75
N ALA A 106 -38.80 11.17 3.03
CA ALA A 106 -39.72 10.13 2.59
C ALA A 106 -40.11 9.18 3.74
N ASP A 107 -39.30 9.10 4.79
CA ASP A 107 -39.58 8.31 5.99
C ASP A 107 -40.58 9.02 6.91
N THR A 108 -41.85 8.64 6.80
CA THR A 108 -42.95 9.19 7.61
C THR A 108 -42.85 8.91 9.11
N SER A 109 -41.91 8.06 9.55
CA SER A 109 -41.67 7.80 10.98
C SER A 109 -40.79 8.84 11.66
N LEU A 110 -40.04 9.64 10.89
CA LEU A 110 -39.13 10.65 11.43
C LEU A 110 -39.86 11.96 11.77
N PRO A 111 -39.66 12.52 12.98
CA PRO A 111 -40.19 13.83 13.32
C PRO A 111 -39.63 14.94 12.43
N LEU A 112 -40.48 15.89 12.01
CA LEU A 112 -40.05 17.05 11.23
C LEU A 112 -38.95 17.86 11.95
N ASP A 113 -39.05 17.99 13.27
CA ASP A 113 -38.05 18.70 14.09
C ASP A 113 -36.64 18.11 13.96
N GLU A 114 -36.51 16.80 13.70
CA GLU A 114 -35.21 16.16 13.45
C GLU A 114 -34.66 16.42 12.04
N LEU A 115 -35.53 16.72 11.07
CA LEU A 115 -35.15 17.06 9.70
C LEU A 115 -34.67 18.51 9.58
N VAL A 116 -35.20 19.39 10.45
CA VAL A 116 -34.85 20.82 10.50
C VAL A 116 -33.91 21.17 11.65
N ALA A 117 -33.36 20.17 12.34
CA ALA A 117 -32.38 20.40 13.39
C ALA A 117 -31.13 21.11 12.84
N ASP A 118 -30.67 22.13 13.57
CA ASP A 118 -29.46 22.86 13.20
C ASP A 118 -28.22 21.96 13.36
N PRO A 119 -27.49 21.66 12.26
CA PRO A 119 -26.31 20.82 12.32
C PRO A 119 -25.17 21.44 13.14
N VAL A 120 -25.14 22.77 13.32
CA VAL A 120 -24.12 23.41 14.19
C VAL A 120 -24.37 23.04 15.64
N THR A 121 -25.60 23.26 16.12
CA THR A 121 -26.02 22.84 17.47
C THR A 121 -25.85 21.33 17.68
N ALA A 122 -26.14 20.50 16.67
CA ALA A 122 -25.92 19.05 16.74
C ALA A 122 -24.45 18.69 16.92
N VAL A 123 -23.54 19.33 16.18
CA VAL A 123 -22.09 19.14 16.33
C VAL A 123 -21.58 19.63 17.68
N GLU A 124 -22.09 20.75 18.18
CA GLU A 124 -21.74 21.26 19.52
C GLU A 124 -22.18 20.29 20.63
N LYS A 125 -23.39 19.72 20.51
CA LYS A 125 -23.88 18.69 21.45
C LYS A 125 -23.02 17.42 21.40
N LEU A 126 -22.65 16.95 20.20
CA LEU A 126 -21.74 15.83 20.05
C LEU A 126 -20.38 16.14 20.69
N ALA A 127 -19.82 17.32 20.44
CA ALA A 127 -18.57 17.74 21.04
C ALA A 127 -18.63 17.76 22.58
N GLN A 128 -19.75 18.15 23.17
CA GLN A 128 -19.95 18.09 24.63
C GLN A 128 -19.99 16.64 25.15
N GLN A 129 -20.61 15.73 24.40
CA GLN A 129 -20.72 14.31 24.77
C GLN A 129 -19.40 13.56 24.60
N GLU A 130 -18.68 13.86 23.52
CA GLU A 130 -17.43 13.20 23.13
C GLU A 130 -16.20 13.88 23.75
N GLY A 131 -16.35 15.07 24.34
CA GLY A 131 -15.29 15.85 24.95
C GLY A 131 -14.42 16.64 23.97
N GLN A 132 -14.64 16.50 22.66
CA GLN A 132 -13.90 17.21 21.61
C GLN A 132 -14.75 17.39 20.35
N THR A 133 -14.62 18.56 19.70
CA THR A 133 -15.30 18.81 18.42
C THR A 133 -14.59 18.12 17.26
N GLY A 134 -15.37 17.44 16.41
CA GLY A 134 -14.89 16.96 15.10
C GLY A 134 -14.06 15.68 15.17
N LEU A 135 -14.36 14.79 16.11
CA LEU A 135 -13.75 13.47 16.15
C LEU A 135 -14.09 12.65 14.89
N PRO A 136 -13.18 11.77 14.43
CA PRO A 136 -13.48 10.81 13.38
C PRO A 136 -14.66 9.92 13.75
N HIS A 137 -15.42 9.47 12.75
CA HIS A 137 -16.53 8.56 12.99
C HIS A 137 -16.02 7.23 13.60
N PRO A 138 -16.56 6.75 14.73
CA PRO A 138 -15.98 5.62 15.49
C PRO A 138 -16.01 4.28 14.75
N LYS A 139 -16.84 4.16 13.69
CA LYS A 139 -16.91 2.97 12.83
C LYS A 139 -16.07 3.06 11.55
N ILE A 140 -15.30 4.13 11.36
CA ILE A 140 -14.43 4.30 10.21
C ILE A 140 -13.00 4.38 10.75
N PRO A 141 -12.24 3.27 10.77
CA PRO A 141 -10.87 3.29 11.26
C PRO A 141 -10.01 4.20 10.37
N LEU A 142 -9.03 4.87 10.99
CA LEU A 142 -8.00 5.56 10.23
C LEU A 142 -7.16 4.53 9.45
N PRO A 143 -6.53 4.90 8.31
CA PRO A 143 -5.74 3.96 7.53
C PRO A 143 -4.67 3.22 8.34
N ARG A 144 -4.04 3.87 9.33
CA ARG A 144 -3.04 3.25 10.23
C ARG A 144 -3.62 2.15 11.11
N ASP A 145 -4.89 2.30 11.50
CA ASP A 145 -5.59 1.45 12.47
C ASP A 145 -6.48 0.39 11.78
N LEU A 146 -6.28 0.16 10.48
CA LEU A 146 -7.12 -0.73 9.67
C LEU A 146 -7.26 -2.14 10.26
N TYR A 147 -6.24 -2.63 10.95
CA TYR A 147 -6.21 -3.98 11.54
C TYR A 147 -6.45 -3.98 13.07
N GLY A 148 -6.92 -2.86 13.63
CA GLY A 148 -7.21 -2.73 15.06
C GLY A 148 -6.00 -3.03 15.94
N HIS A 149 -6.20 -3.84 16.99
CA HIS A 149 -5.14 -4.18 17.95
C HIS A 149 -4.16 -5.25 17.46
N GLY A 150 -4.39 -5.86 16.29
CA GLY A 150 -3.54 -6.95 15.79
C GLY A 150 -2.16 -6.45 15.37
N ARG A 151 -2.14 -5.42 14.52
CA ARG A 151 -0.93 -4.75 14.03
C ARG A 151 -1.25 -3.39 13.45
N ASP A 152 -0.23 -2.56 13.36
CA ASP A 152 -0.27 -1.34 12.57
C ASP A 152 -0.28 -1.64 11.06
N ASN A 153 -1.00 -0.81 10.28
CA ASN A 153 -0.90 -0.80 8.83
C ASN A 153 0.25 0.12 8.38
N SER A 154 1.04 -0.30 7.39
CA SER A 154 2.10 0.54 6.83
C SER A 154 1.59 1.89 6.31
N ALA A 155 2.32 2.97 6.58
CA ALA A 155 2.03 4.30 6.06
C ALA A 155 2.53 4.44 4.61
N GLY A 156 1.77 5.13 3.77
CA GLY A 156 2.19 5.51 2.42
C GLY A 156 2.68 6.95 2.32
N LEU A 157 2.97 7.36 1.09
CA LEU A 157 3.28 8.75 0.75
C LEU A 157 2.27 9.24 -0.30
N ASP A 158 1.59 10.34 0.02
CA ASP A 158 0.64 10.97 -0.90
C ASP A 158 1.37 11.79 -1.96
N LEU A 159 1.37 11.28 -3.19
CA LEU A 159 2.00 11.93 -4.35
C LEU A 159 1.17 13.09 -4.93
N ALA A 160 -0.04 13.35 -4.44
CA ALA A 160 -0.81 14.54 -4.78
C ALA A 160 -0.55 15.72 -3.81
N ASN A 161 0.25 15.51 -2.76
CA ASN A 161 0.55 16.52 -1.76
C ASN A 161 1.89 17.21 -2.05
N GLU A 162 1.84 18.51 -2.41
CA GLU A 162 3.02 19.29 -2.79
C GLU A 162 4.11 19.37 -1.70
N HIS A 163 3.73 19.43 -0.42
CA HIS A 163 4.70 19.42 0.67
C HIS A 163 5.42 18.08 0.77
N ARG A 164 4.71 16.97 0.51
CA ARG A 164 5.30 15.63 0.47
C ARG A 164 6.18 15.43 -0.76
N LEU A 165 5.76 15.94 -1.92
CA LEU A 165 6.58 15.92 -3.14
C LEU A 165 7.88 16.73 -2.97
N ALA A 166 7.81 17.91 -2.35
CA ALA A 166 9.01 18.73 -2.08
C ALA A 166 10.01 18.03 -1.15
N SER A 167 9.50 17.39 -0.08
CA SER A 167 10.32 16.56 0.83
C SER A 167 10.97 15.39 0.07
N LEU A 168 10.17 14.65 -0.70
CA LEU A 168 10.64 13.50 -1.46
C LEU A 168 11.71 13.92 -2.48
N SER A 169 11.47 14.99 -3.24
CA SER A 169 12.43 15.53 -4.21
C SER A 169 13.79 15.82 -3.58
N SER A 170 13.79 16.47 -2.41
CA SER A 170 15.03 16.76 -1.66
C SER A 170 15.74 15.50 -1.20
N ALA A 171 15.00 14.50 -0.67
CA ALA A 171 15.56 13.22 -0.26
C ALA A 171 16.15 12.43 -1.45
N LEU A 172 15.46 12.42 -2.60
CA LEU A 172 15.91 11.73 -3.81
C LEU A 172 17.17 12.37 -4.40
N LEU A 173 17.25 13.70 -4.44
CA LEU A 173 18.44 14.42 -4.91
C LEU A 173 19.64 14.11 -4.01
N ASN A 174 19.46 14.09 -2.70
CA ASN A 174 20.52 13.71 -1.75
C ASN A 174 20.94 12.24 -1.94
N SER A 175 19.97 11.33 -2.08
CA SER A 175 20.21 9.91 -2.33
C SER A 175 20.94 9.63 -3.65
N ALA A 176 20.81 10.50 -4.66
CA ALA A 176 21.50 10.36 -5.94
C ALA A 176 22.99 10.74 -5.87
N LEU A 177 23.36 11.63 -4.95
CA LEU A 177 24.75 12.02 -4.69
C LEU A 177 25.53 10.92 -3.95
N GLN A 178 24.82 10.11 -3.17
CA GLN A 178 25.40 8.97 -2.47
C GLN A 178 25.63 7.79 -3.41
N LYS A 179 26.83 7.20 -3.36
CA LYS A 179 27.10 5.91 -4.00
C LYS A 179 26.87 4.81 -2.97
N TRP A 180 25.84 4.01 -3.23
CA TRP A 180 25.47 2.88 -2.36
C TRP A 180 26.48 1.74 -2.50
N GLN A 181 26.60 0.94 -1.45
CA GLN A 181 27.48 -0.23 -1.45
C GLN A 181 26.73 -1.44 -0.91
N ALA A 182 26.92 -2.59 -1.56
CA ALA A 182 26.53 -3.89 -1.05
C ALA A 182 27.79 -4.75 -0.91
N LEU A 183 28.16 -5.05 0.33
CA LEU A 183 29.25 -5.96 0.67
C LEU A 183 28.63 -7.19 1.35
N PRO A 184 29.32 -8.34 1.38
CA PRO A 184 28.94 -9.41 2.29
C PRO A 184 28.91 -8.88 3.73
N MET A 185 27.80 -9.10 4.42
CA MET A 185 27.59 -8.66 5.80
C MET A 185 27.56 -9.90 6.67
N LEU A 186 28.71 -10.26 7.24
CA LEU A 186 28.90 -11.41 8.12
C LEU A 186 28.95 -10.98 9.58
N GLU A 187 29.02 -11.95 10.50
CA GLU A 187 29.31 -11.66 11.91
C GLU A 187 30.63 -10.91 12.11
N GLN A 188 31.65 -11.28 11.33
CA GLN A 188 32.95 -10.64 11.35
C GLN A 188 33.11 -9.70 10.15
N PRO A 189 33.80 -8.56 10.30
CA PRO A 189 34.07 -7.65 9.20
C PRO A 189 34.81 -8.35 8.06
N VAL A 190 34.37 -8.09 6.84
CA VAL A 190 35.01 -8.61 5.62
C VAL A 190 36.06 -7.65 5.08
N ALA A 191 37.08 -8.19 4.41
CA ALA A 191 38.10 -7.37 3.77
C ALA A 191 37.52 -6.60 2.57
N ALA A 192 38.17 -5.48 2.24
CA ALA A 192 37.94 -4.81 0.96
C ALA A 192 38.31 -5.74 -0.19
N GLY A 193 37.56 -5.65 -1.29
CA GLY A 193 37.79 -6.45 -2.49
C GLY A 193 37.33 -5.72 -3.73
N GLU A 194 37.39 -6.42 -4.87
CA GLU A 194 36.92 -5.88 -6.14
C GLU A 194 35.41 -5.63 -6.09
N MET A 195 35.00 -4.47 -6.59
CA MET A 195 33.62 -4.03 -6.60
C MET A 195 33.14 -3.90 -8.04
N SER A 196 31.95 -4.40 -8.35
CA SER A 196 31.30 -4.23 -9.64
C SER A 196 30.22 -3.14 -9.56
N PRO A 197 30.04 -2.33 -10.63
CA PRO A 197 29.02 -1.29 -10.64
C PRO A 197 27.61 -1.89 -10.73
N VAL A 198 26.68 -1.32 -9.96
CA VAL A 198 25.24 -1.56 -10.10
C VAL A 198 24.65 -0.41 -10.90
N ILE A 199 24.10 -0.73 -12.07
CA ILE A 199 23.73 0.23 -13.10
C ILE A 199 22.22 0.43 -13.10
N ASN A 200 21.79 1.68 -13.26
CA ASN A 200 20.37 2.00 -13.37
C ASN A 200 19.79 1.44 -14.69
N PRO A 201 18.75 0.59 -14.65
CA PRO A 201 18.19 -0.02 -15.85
C PRO A 201 17.51 0.99 -16.78
N ALA A 202 17.09 2.15 -16.28
CA ALA A 202 16.45 3.21 -17.08
C ALA A 202 17.46 4.20 -17.69
N GLU A 203 18.68 4.30 -17.13
CA GLU A 203 19.74 5.19 -17.60
C GLU A 203 21.11 4.52 -17.39
N PRO A 204 21.65 3.80 -18.39
CA PRO A 204 22.85 2.98 -18.20
C PRO A 204 24.13 3.73 -17.81
N LYS A 205 24.16 5.07 -17.94
CA LYS A 205 25.28 5.89 -17.45
C LYS A 205 25.17 6.23 -15.97
N ASP A 206 24.01 6.06 -15.38
CA ASP A 206 23.78 6.28 -13.94
C ASP A 206 24.22 5.04 -13.15
N ILE A 207 25.40 5.14 -12.52
CA ILE A 207 25.88 4.15 -11.56
C ILE A 207 25.22 4.42 -10.21
N VAL A 208 24.33 3.53 -9.79
CA VAL A 208 23.58 3.62 -8.53
C VAL A 208 24.51 3.43 -7.34
N GLY A 209 25.40 2.45 -7.45
CA GLY A 209 26.31 2.05 -6.41
C GLY A 209 27.21 0.92 -6.89
N PHE A 210 27.77 0.19 -5.94
CA PHE A 210 28.69 -0.90 -6.22
C PHE A 210 28.41 -2.11 -5.33
N VAL A 211 28.62 -3.30 -5.87
CA VAL A 211 28.49 -4.57 -5.14
C VAL A 211 29.81 -5.31 -5.12
N ARG A 212 30.11 -5.96 -4.00
CA ARG A 212 31.09 -7.05 -3.93
C ARG A 212 30.37 -8.34 -3.64
N GLU A 213 30.66 -9.36 -4.44
CA GLU A 213 30.13 -10.69 -4.20
C GLU A 213 30.89 -11.41 -3.08
N ALA A 214 30.18 -12.29 -2.38
CA ALA A 214 30.76 -13.16 -1.37
C ALA A 214 31.67 -14.19 -2.01
N THR A 215 32.87 -14.35 -1.44
CA THR A 215 33.80 -15.40 -1.82
C THR A 215 33.39 -16.74 -1.22
N PRO A 216 33.86 -17.89 -1.77
CA PRO A 216 33.55 -19.20 -1.21
C PRO A 216 33.96 -19.36 0.27
N ARG A 217 35.05 -18.69 0.67
CA ARG A 217 35.51 -18.66 2.07
C ARG A 217 34.57 -17.87 2.97
N GLU A 218 34.02 -16.77 2.48
CA GLU A 218 33.06 -15.96 3.23
C GLU A 218 31.71 -16.67 3.37
N VAL A 219 31.29 -17.43 2.36
CA VAL A 219 30.12 -18.31 2.45
C VAL A 219 30.33 -19.37 3.53
N GLU A 220 31.51 -20.00 3.58
CA GLU A 220 31.86 -20.95 4.64
C GLU A 220 31.81 -20.33 6.04
N GLN A 221 32.41 -19.14 6.21
CA GLN A 221 32.36 -18.39 7.47
C GLN A 221 30.94 -18.03 7.88
N ALA A 222 30.09 -17.67 6.91
CA ALA A 222 28.69 -17.38 7.16
C ALA A 222 27.94 -18.60 7.68
N LEU A 223 28.16 -19.77 7.05
CA LEU A 223 27.55 -21.04 7.44
C LEU A 223 27.98 -21.45 8.87
N GLU A 224 29.27 -21.37 9.18
CA GLU A 224 29.77 -21.61 10.54
C GLU A 224 29.12 -20.68 11.57
N SER A 225 29.11 -19.38 11.29
CA SER A 225 28.50 -18.37 12.17
C SER A 225 27.00 -18.61 12.38
N ALA A 226 26.26 -18.93 11.30
CA ALA A 226 24.83 -19.18 11.36
C ALA A 226 24.50 -20.40 12.23
N VAL A 227 25.32 -21.46 12.18
CA VAL A 227 25.18 -22.63 13.05
C VAL A 227 25.48 -22.27 14.51
N ASN A 228 26.58 -21.54 14.75
CA ASN A 228 27.02 -21.18 16.10
C ASN A 228 26.02 -20.25 16.82
N ASN A 229 25.37 -19.35 16.07
CA ASN A 229 24.43 -18.38 16.62
C ASN A 229 22.97 -18.89 16.68
N ALA A 230 22.63 -19.97 15.96
CA ALA A 230 21.26 -20.50 15.94
C ALA A 230 20.70 -20.86 17.34
N PRO A 231 21.45 -21.53 18.25
CA PRO A 231 20.94 -21.83 19.60
C PRO A 231 20.64 -20.58 20.43
N ILE A 232 21.47 -19.55 20.31
CA ILE A 232 21.30 -18.28 21.03
C ILE A 232 20.06 -17.56 20.51
N TRP A 233 19.90 -17.46 19.19
CA TRP A 233 18.74 -16.82 18.59
C TRP A 233 17.43 -17.56 18.90
N PHE A 234 17.47 -18.88 18.89
CA PHE A 234 16.34 -19.69 19.31
C PHE A 234 15.96 -19.43 20.77
N ALA A 235 16.96 -19.29 21.66
CA ALA A 235 16.73 -19.01 23.07
C ALA A 235 16.12 -17.62 23.32
N THR A 236 16.27 -16.66 22.39
CA THR A 236 15.56 -15.37 22.44
C THR A 236 14.05 -15.62 22.46
N PRO A 237 13.29 -15.09 23.44
CA PRO A 237 11.84 -15.33 23.52
C PRO A 237 11.08 -14.86 22.27
N PRO A 238 9.99 -15.54 21.86
CA PRO A 238 9.16 -15.15 20.72
C PRO A 238 8.74 -13.67 20.75
N ALA A 239 8.35 -13.15 21.91
CA ALA A 239 7.98 -11.74 22.11
C ALA A 239 9.14 -10.76 21.83
N GLU A 240 10.38 -11.12 22.17
CA GLU A 240 11.56 -10.29 21.89
C GLU A 240 11.93 -10.33 20.40
N ARG A 241 11.80 -11.49 19.74
CA ARG A 241 11.94 -11.59 18.29
C ARG A 241 10.88 -10.75 17.57
N ALA A 242 9.62 -10.78 18.03
CA ALA A 242 8.56 -9.90 17.55
C ALA A 242 8.91 -8.41 17.71
N ALA A 243 9.42 -8.02 18.89
CA ALA A 243 9.80 -6.64 19.17
C ALA A 243 10.92 -6.15 18.25
N ILE A 244 11.90 -7.01 17.93
CA ILE A 244 12.96 -6.70 16.96
C ILE A 244 12.36 -6.45 15.56
N LEU A 245 11.49 -7.32 15.06
CA LEU A 245 10.85 -7.14 13.75
C LEU A 245 9.97 -5.89 13.71
N HIS A 246 9.23 -5.62 14.78
CA HIS A 246 8.46 -4.38 14.89
C HIS A 246 9.36 -3.13 14.84
N ARG A 247 10.51 -3.13 15.53
CA ARG A 247 11.48 -2.02 15.43
C ARG A 247 12.04 -1.87 14.01
N ALA A 248 12.34 -2.98 13.34
CA ALA A 248 12.77 -2.95 11.93
C ALA A 248 11.70 -2.33 11.02
N ALA A 249 10.42 -2.61 11.27
CA ALA A 249 9.30 -2.02 10.52
C ALA A 249 9.26 -0.50 10.69
N VAL A 250 9.38 -0.01 11.93
CA VAL A 250 9.42 1.43 12.23
C VAL A 250 10.64 2.11 11.59
N LEU A 251 11.82 1.49 11.67
CA LEU A 251 13.03 2.02 11.04
C LEU A 251 12.88 2.09 9.53
N MET A 252 12.38 1.03 8.89
CA MET A 252 12.16 0.97 7.45
C MET A 252 11.16 2.02 6.97
N GLU A 253 10.04 2.18 7.68
CA GLU A 253 9.04 3.22 7.38
C GLU A 253 9.62 4.63 7.52
N SER A 254 10.45 4.87 8.55
CA SER A 254 11.12 6.16 8.73
C SER A 254 12.14 6.50 7.64
N GLN A 255 12.71 5.48 7.00
CA GLN A 255 13.69 5.59 5.92
C GLN A 255 13.07 5.49 4.51
N MET A 256 11.73 5.47 4.40
CA MET A 256 11.00 5.23 3.15
C MET A 256 11.50 6.07 1.96
N GLN A 257 11.75 7.37 2.14
CA GLN A 257 12.16 8.24 1.03
C GLN A 257 13.53 7.87 0.46
N GLN A 258 14.47 7.43 1.31
CA GLN A 258 15.79 6.95 0.88
C GLN A 258 15.67 5.60 0.16
N LEU A 259 14.86 4.69 0.70
CA LEU A 259 14.60 3.38 0.10
C LEU A 259 13.93 3.51 -1.28
N ILE A 260 12.99 4.45 -1.45
CA ILE A 260 12.41 4.78 -2.75
C ILE A 260 13.50 5.19 -3.75
N GLY A 261 14.46 6.02 -3.33
CA GLY A 261 15.55 6.46 -4.21
C GLY A 261 16.40 5.32 -4.75
N ILE A 262 16.66 4.30 -3.92
CA ILE A 262 17.38 3.09 -4.34
C ILE A 262 16.49 2.23 -5.22
N LEU A 263 15.26 1.92 -4.81
CA LEU A 263 14.33 1.06 -5.58
C LEU A 263 14.05 1.59 -6.99
N VAL A 264 13.88 2.91 -7.13
CA VAL A 264 13.64 3.55 -8.42
C VAL A 264 14.87 3.43 -9.32
N ARG A 265 16.07 3.68 -8.78
CA ARG A 265 17.31 3.70 -9.57
C ARG A 265 17.92 2.33 -9.80
N GLU A 266 17.85 1.42 -8.84
CA GLU A 266 18.42 0.08 -8.95
C GLU A 266 17.47 -0.89 -9.67
N ALA A 267 16.19 -0.89 -9.28
CA ALA A 267 15.21 -1.85 -9.80
C ALA A 267 14.27 -1.25 -10.86
N GLY A 268 14.46 0.02 -11.24
CA GLY A 268 13.65 0.67 -12.28
C GLY A 268 12.19 0.91 -11.90
N LYS A 269 11.87 0.96 -10.60
CA LYS A 269 10.48 1.11 -10.15
C LYS A 269 9.95 2.53 -10.34
N THR A 270 8.64 2.65 -10.58
CA THR A 270 7.95 3.92 -10.43
C THR A 270 7.84 4.32 -8.95
N PHE A 271 7.61 5.60 -8.64
CA PHE A 271 7.47 6.04 -7.24
C PHE A 271 6.32 5.34 -6.52
N SER A 272 5.17 5.16 -7.16
CA SER A 272 4.03 4.45 -6.57
C SER A 272 4.37 2.99 -6.27
N ASN A 273 5.07 2.30 -7.17
CA ASN A 273 5.50 0.92 -6.95
C ASN A 273 6.57 0.81 -5.86
N ALA A 274 7.51 1.76 -5.79
CA ALA A 274 8.51 1.79 -4.74
C ALA A 274 7.89 2.06 -3.35
N ILE A 275 6.93 2.99 -3.26
CA ILE A 275 6.14 3.22 -2.02
C ILE A 275 5.42 1.94 -1.61
N ALA A 276 4.71 1.30 -2.56
CA ALA A 276 3.97 0.07 -2.29
C ALA A 276 4.91 -1.06 -1.81
N GLU A 277 6.11 -1.15 -2.37
CA GLU A 277 7.07 -2.17 -1.96
C GLU A 277 7.65 -1.94 -0.57
N VAL A 278 8.01 -0.69 -0.22
CA VAL A 278 8.44 -0.38 1.16
C VAL A 278 7.32 -0.69 2.14
N ARG A 279 6.07 -0.34 1.79
CA ARG A 279 4.89 -0.67 2.59
C ARG A 279 4.73 -2.18 2.78
N GLU A 280 4.87 -2.97 1.72
CA GLU A 280 4.75 -4.42 1.79
C GLU A 280 5.86 -5.05 2.66
N ALA A 281 7.09 -4.55 2.59
CA ALA A 281 8.18 -4.97 3.48
C ALA A 281 7.88 -4.66 4.96
N VAL A 282 7.37 -3.45 5.25
CA VAL A 282 6.93 -3.02 6.58
C VAL A 282 5.76 -3.87 7.08
N ASP A 283 4.80 -4.18 6.20
CA ASP A 283 3.66 -5.02 6.52
C ASP A 283 4.08 -6.47 6.83
N PHE A 284 5.04 -7.05 6.10
CA PHE A 284 5.59 -8.37 6.44
C PHE A 284 6.23 -8.38 7.83
N LEU A 285 7.01 -7.35 8.17
CA LEU A 285 7.65 -7.23 9.48
C LEU A 285 6.61 -7.13 10.59
N HIS A 286 5.60 -6.27 10.44
CA HIS A 286 4.51 -6.15 11.41
C HIS A 286 3.66 -7.43 11.51
N TYR A 287 3.37 -8.07 10.37
CA TYR A 287 2.55 -9.28 10.32
C TYR A 287 3.26 -10.44 11.03
N TYR A 288 4.51 -10.74 10.68
CA TYR A 288 5.25 -11.83 11.32
C TYR A 288 5.61 -11.52 12.78
N ALA A 289 5.80 -10.24 13.15
CA ALA A 289 5.92 -9.84 14.55
C ALA A 289 4.64 -10.16 15.35
N GLY A 290 3.46 -9.86 14.81
CA GLY A 290 2.19 -10.21 15.44
C GLY A 290 2.01 -11.71 15.59
N GLN A 291 2.22 -12.46 14.50
CA GLN A 291 2.09 -13.93 14.49
C GLN A 291 3.02 -14.60 15.51
N VAL A 292 4.30 -14.23 15.57
CA VAL A 292 5.23 -14.86 16.52
C VAL A 292 4.98 -14.42 17.97
N ARG A 293 4.47 -13.21 18.20
CA ARG A 293 4.08 -12.76 19.54
C ARG A 293 2.89 -13.56 20.07
N ASP A 294 1.89 -13.80 19.21
CA ASP A 294 0.58 -14.29 19.63
C ASP A 294 0.49 -15.82 19.58
N ASP A 295 1.16 -16.47 18.62
CA ASP A 295 0.95 -17.89 18.31
C ASP A 295 2.16 -18.80 18.62
N PHE A 296 3.35 -18.25 18.91
CA PHE A 296 4.58 -19.03 19.08
C PHE A 296 5.00 -19.17 20.55
N ALA A 297 5.46 -20.38 20.87
CA ALA A 297 6.15 -20.73 22.12
C ALA A 297 7.36 -21.61 21.76
N ASN A 298 8.53 -21.33 22.32
CA ASN A 298 9.78 -22.04 21.99
C ASN A 298 9.72 -23.52 22.40
N GLU A 299 8.86 -23.87 23.36
CA GLU A 299 8.64 -25.24 23.83
C GLU A 299 8.03 -26.11 22.73
N THR A 300 7.09 -25.55 21.96
CA THR A 300 6.29 -26.26 20.96
C THR A 300 6.75 -26.00 19.52
N HIS A 301 7.32 -24.83 19.25
CA HIS A 301 7.78 -24.41 17.93
C HIS A 301 9.30 -24.33 17.90
N ARG A 302 9.93 -25.43 17.48
CA ARG A 302 11.39 -25.51 17.33
C ARG A 302 11.82 -25.05 15.94
N PRO A 303 12.86 -24.21 15.81
CA PRO A 303 13.38 -23.79 14.53
C PRO A 303 14.04 -24.95 13.81
N LEU A 304 14.22 -24.78 12.50
CA LEU A 304 14.91 -25.73 11.64
C LEU A 304 16.43 -25.68 11.88
N GLY A 305 16.97 -24.49 12.07
CA GLY A 305 18.42 -24.19 12.07
C GLY A 305 18.72 -23.06 11.08
N PRO A 306 19.90 -23.04 10.45
CA PRO A 306 20.20 -22.09 9.38
C PRO A 306 19.25 -22.23 8.19
N VAL A 307 18.60 -21.14 7.78
CA VAL A 307 17.71 -21.07 6.61
C VAL A 307 18.34 -20.16 5.56
N VAL A 308 18.39 -20.65 4.32
CA VAL A 308 18.85 -19.85 3.18
C VAL A 308 17.63 -19.16 2.55
N CYS A 309 17.66 -17.83 2.46
CA CYS A 309 16.64 -17.03 1.79
C CYS A 309 17.20 -16.51 0.47
N ILE A 310 16.65 -16.98 -0.65
CA ILE A 310 17.00 -16.56 -2.00
C ILE A 310 15.83 -15.77 -2.59
N SER A 311 16.04 -14.48 -2.80
CA SER A 311 15.01 -13.54 -3.22
C SER A 311 15.16 -13.10 -4.68
N PRO A 312 14.07 -12.68 -5.34
CA PRO A 312 14.09 -12.23 -6.73
C PRO A 312 14.42 -10.74 -6.81
N TRP A 313 14.71 -10.26 -8.02
CA TRP A 313 15.02 -8.86 -8.31
C TRP A 313 13.77 -7.97 -8.49
N ASN A 314 12.59 -8.54 -8.71
CA ASN A 314 11.38 -7.78 -9.05
C ASN A 314 10.65 -7.21 -7.82
N PHE A 315 10.86 -7.80 -6.64
CA PHE A 315 10.49 -7.25 -5.33
C PHE A 315 11.69 -7.36 -4.39
N PRO A 316 12.74 -6.59 -4.69
CA PRO A 316 14.05 -6.79 -4.07
C PRO A 316 14.13 -6.35 -2.60
N LEU A 317 13.12 -5.62 -2.10
CA LEU A 317 12.98 -5.30 -0.68
C LEU A 317 11.85 -6.11 -0.03
N ALA A 318 10.66 -6.15 -0.63
CA ALA A 318 9.48 -6.74 0.04
C ALA A 318 9.61 -8.26 0.21
N ILE A 319 9.83 -9.01 -0.87
CA ILE A 319 9.96 -10.47 -0.80
C ILE A 319 11.23 -10.86 -0.04
N PHE A 320 12.33 -10.12 -0.28
CA PHE A 320 13.58 -10.28 0.47
C PHE A 320 13.35 -10.19 1.98
N THR A 321 12.73 -9.08 2.43
CA THR A 321 12.44 -8.85 3.86
C THR A 321 11.43 -9.87 4.38
N GLY A 322 10.38 -10.20 3.62
CA GLY A 322 9.34 -11.13 4.04
C GLY A 322 9.87 -12.54 4.33
N GLN A 323 10.71 -13.09 3.44
CA GLN A 323 11.35 -14.40 3.65
C GLN A 323 12.22 -14.38 4.91
N ILE A 324 13.09 -13.37 5.03
CA ILE A 324 14.03 -13.23 6.15
C ILE A 324 13.28 -13.04 7.48
N ALA A 325 12.28 -12.16 7.51
CA ALA A 325 11.48 -11.86 8.68
C ALA A 325 10.74 -13.10 9.19
N ALA A 326 10.13 -13.88 8.30
CA ALA A 326 9.47 -15.13 8.68
C ALA A 326 10.45 -16.15 9.29
N ALA A 327 11.62 -16.34 8.67
CA ALA A 327 12.63 -17.26 9.17
C ALA A 327 13.18 -16.82 10.54
N LEU A 328 13.49 -15.52 10.69
CA LEU A 328 13.94 -14.94 11.96
C LEU A 328 12.88 -15.04 13.05
N ALA A 329 11.61 -14.72 12.73
CA ALA A 329 10.48 -14.84 13.65
C ALA A 329 10.37 -16.28 14.19
N ALA A 330 10.48 -17.27 13.32
CA ALA A 330 10.45 -18.70 13.70
C ALA A 330 11.70 -19.17 14.46
N GLY A 331 12.68 -18.30 14.73
CA GLY A 331 13.87 -18.61 15.53
C GLY A 331 15.03 -19.21 14.75
N ASN A 332 15.01 -19.11 13.42
CA ASN A 332 16.10 -19.58 12.56
C ASN A 332 17.17 -18.49 12.39
N SER A 333 18.43 -18.88 12.22
CA SER A 333 19.44 -18.00 11.62
C SER A 333 19.26 -17.98 10.10
N VAL A 334 19.67 -16.90 9.45
CA VAL A 334 19.36 -16.61 8.05
C VAL A 334 20.62 -16.25 7.26
N LEU A 335 20.75 -16.91 6.12
CA LEU A 335 21.73 -16.62 5.08
C LEU A 335 20.97 -16.02 3.88
N ALA A 336 21.05 -14.70 3.74
CA ALA A 336 20.28 -13.94 2.76
C ALA A 336 21.09 -13.75 1.47
N LYS A 337 20.65 -14.37 0.38
CA LYS A 337 21.21 -14.22 -0.96
C LYS A 337 20.22 -13.43 -1.83
N PRO A 338 20.45 -12.13 -2.09
CA PRO A 338 19.61 -11.37 -3.01
C PRO A 338 19.92 -11.73 -4.47
N ALA A 339 19.01 -11.40 -5.38
CA ALA A 339 19.27 -11.43 -6.81
C ALA A 339 20.44 -10.48 -7.17
N GLU A 340 21.28 -10.89 -8.13
CA GLU A 340 22.48 -10.11 -8.50
C GLU A 340 22.18 -8.74 -9.12
N GLN A 341 20.96 -8.52 -9.61
CA GLN A 341 20.51 -7.26 -10.19
C GLN A 341 20.20 -6.20 -9.12
N THR A 342 19.87 -6.61 -7.89
CA THR A 342 19.38 -5.69 -6.84
C THR A 342 20.04 -5.88 -5.47
N PRO A 343 21.38 -5.87 -5.37
CA PRO A 343 22.08 -6.11 -4.11
C PRO A 343 22.08 -4.91 -3.14
N LEU A 344 21.95 -3.67 -3.62
CA LEU A 344 22.07 -2.45 -2.81
C LEU A 344 20.89 -2.29 -1.86
N ILE A 345 19.66 -2.44 -2.37
CA ILE A 345 18.46 -2.37 -1.54
C ILE A 345 18.40 -3.51 -0.52
N ALA A 346 18.88 -4.71 -0.89
CA ALA A 346 19.00 -5.84 0.02
C ALA A 346 19.98 -5.53 1.17
N ALA A 347 21.11 -4.88 0.87
CA ALA A 347 22.06 -4.43 1.89
C ALA A 347 21.44 -3.41 2.86
N GLN A 348 20.60 -2.49 2.38
CA GLN A 348 19.86 -1.59 3.26
C GLN A 348 18.85 -2.33 4.15
N GLY A 349 18.14 -3.31 3.60
CA GLY A 349 17.23 -4.16 4.38
C GLY A 349 17.94 -4.90 5.53
N ILE A 350 19.12 -5.46 5.27
CA ILE A 350 19.93 -6.11 6.30
C ILE A 350 20.45 -5.09 7.32
N ALA A 351 20.94 -3.93 6.87
CA ALA A 351 21.39 -2.87 7.77
C ALA A 351 20.28 -2.44 8.75
N ILE A 352 19.03 -2.31 8.27
CA ILE A 352 17.86 -2.00 9.10
C ILE A 352 17.58 -3.12 10.11
N LEU A 353 17.66 -4.40 9.70
CA LEU A 353 17.46 -5.53 10.61
C LEU A 353 18.53 -5.59 11.72
N LEU A 354 19.79 -5.31 11.37
CA LEU A 354 20.88 -5.23 12.34
C LEU A 354 20.67 -4.06 13.31
N GLU A 355 20.31 -2.88 12.80
CA GLU A 355 19.99 -1.69 13.61
C GLU A 355 18.81 -1.94 14.56
N ALA A 356 17.81 -2.72 14.12
CA ALA A 356 16.67 -3.12 14.95
C ALA A 356 17.04 -4.08 16.10
N GLY A 357 18.22 -4.72 16.02
CA GLY A 357 18.77 -5.60 17.04
C GLY A 357 18.81 -7.08 16.66
N VAL A 358 18.68 -7.45 15.39
CA VAL A 358 19.02 -8.81 14.97
C VAL A 358 20.55 -8.97 15.07
N PRO A 359 21.08 -10.01 15.74
CA PRO A 359 22.53 -10.17 15.84
C PRO A 359 23.19 -10.44 14.47
N PRO A 360 24.40 -9.90 14.19
CA PRO A 360 25.08 -10.08 12.89
C PRO A 360 25.31 -11.54 12.47
N GLY A 361 25.61 -12.46 13.40
CA GLY A 361 25.75 -13.88 13.07
C GLY A 361 24.42 -14.63 12.87
N VAL A 362 23.29 -13.98 13.20
CA VAL A 362 21.95 -14.52 13.01
C VAL A 362 21.39 -14.15 11.65
N VAL A 363 21.70 -12.97 11.11
CA VAL A 363 21.29 -12.56 9.76
C VAL A 363 22.50 -12.06 8.98
N GLN A 364 22.83 -12.75 7.90
CA GLN A 364 24.02 -12.44 7.10
C GLN A 364 23.66 -12.24 5.63
N LEU A 365 24.23 -11.21 5.01
CA LEU A 365 24.06 -10.90 3.58
C LEU A 365 25.18 -11.53 2.77
N LEU A 366 24.82 -12.26 1.71
CA LEU A 366 25.75 -12.90 0.79
C LEU A 366 25.37 -12.52 -0.65
N PRO A 367 25.76 -11.33 -1.14
CA PRO A 367 25.57 -10.97 -2.54
C PRO A 367 26.40 -11.91 -3.44
N GLY A 368 25.89 -12.29 -4.60
CA GLY A 368 26.65 -13.05 -5.58
C GLY A 368 25.79 -13.79 -6.58
N GLN A 369 26.41 -14.53 -7.49
CA GLN A 369 25.68 -15.29 -8.50
C GLN A 369 24.96 -16.51 -7.91
N GLY A 370 23.83 -16.88 -8.52
CA GLY A 370 23.07 -18.07 -8.10
C GLY A 370 23.88 -19.37 -8.27
N GLU A 371 24.64 -19.47 -9.35
CA GLU A 371 25.46 -20.64 -9.71
C GLU A 371 26.71 -20.83 -8.85
N THR A 372 27.14 -19.80 -8.11
CA THR A 372 28.29 -19.88 -7.19
C THR A 372 27.81 -19.81 -5.74
N VAL A 373 27.44 -18.63 -5.25
CA VAL A 373 27.03 -18.39 -3.86
C VAL A 373 25.74 -19.16 -3.53
N GLY A 374 24.73 -19.08 -4.40
CA GLY A 374 23.45 -19.77 -4.18
C GLY A 374 23.59 -21.31 -4.16
N ALA A 375 24.35 -21.85 -5.09
CA ALA A 375 24.63 -23.28 -5.19
C ALA A 375 25.43 -23.80 -3.97
N GLN A 376 26.47 -23.07 -3.55
CA GLN A 376 27.25 -23.43 -2.36
C GLN A 376 26.39 -23.45 -1.10
N LEU A 377 25.57 -22.41 -0.90
CA LEU A 377 24.66 -22.33 0.25
C LEU A 377 23.66 -23.50 0.26
N THR A 378 23.00 -23.76 -0.86
CA THR A 378 21.93 -24.77 -0.93
C THR A 378 22.47 -26.20 -0.97
N GLY A 379 23.74 -26.39 -1.34
CA GLY A 379 24.44 -27.68 -1.30
C GLY A 379 25.00 -28.05 0.08
N ASP A 380 25.12 -27.10 1.02
CA ASP A 380 25.78 -27.34 2.32
C ASP A 380 24.84 -28.03 3.33
N ASP A 381 25.33 -29.11 3.96
CA ASP A 381 24.57 -29.95 4.88
C ASP A 381 24.08 -29.23 6.15
N ARG A 382 24.73 -28.13 6.54
CA ARG A 382 24.31 -27.32 7.70
C ARG A 382 23.04 -26.52 7.45
N VAL A 383 22.65 -26.29 6.19
CA VAL A 383 21.42 -25.58 5.84
C VAL A 383 20.21 -26.48 6.11
N ARG A 384 19.25 -25.97 6.89
CA ARG A 384 18.11 -26.73 7.40
C ARG A 384 16.76 -26.29 6.83
N GLY A 385 16.75 -25.28 5.97
CA GLY A 385 15.60 -24.90 5.17
C GLY A 385 16.00 -23.96 4.05
N VAL A 386 15.21 -23.94 2.98
CA VAL A 386 15.40 -23.02 1.86
C VAL A 386 14.08 -22.29 1.59
N MET A 387 14.14 -20.96 1.57
CA MET A 387 13.05 -20.11 1.10
C MET A 387 13.50 -19.48 -0.22
N PHE A 388 12.81 -19.83 -1.30
CA PHE A 388 13.13 -19.39 -2.65
C PHE A 388 11.93 -18.71 -3.27
N THR A 389 12.17 -17.58 -3.93
CA THR A 389 11.19 -16.99 -4.84
C THR A 389 11.89 -16.63 -6.15
N GLY A 390 11.40 -17.15 -7.26
CA GLY A 390 12.04 -17.00 -8.57
C GLY A 390 11.45 -17.91 -9.64
N SER A 391 12.26 -18.38 -10.58
CA SER A 391 11.76 -19.19 -11.71
C SER A 391 11.50 -20.65 -11.31
N THR A 392 10.56 -21.29 -12.00
CA THR A 392 10.23 -22.71 -11.79
C THR A 392 11.42 -23.63 -12.11
N GLU A 393 12.24 -23.25 -13.10
CA GLU A 393 13.44 -23.99 -13.49
C GLU A 393 14.45 -24.04 -12.33
N VAL A 394 14.75 -22.89 -11.73
CA VAL A 394 15.68 -22.80 -10.59
C VAL A 394 15.09 -23.50 -9.36
N ALA A 395 13.81 -23.31 -9.06
CA ALA A 395 13.14 -24.03 -7.96
C ALA A 395 13.23 -25.55 -8.12
N THR A 396 13.07 -26.07 -9.34
CA THR A 396 13.20 -27.50 -9.65
C THR A 396 14.63 -28.00 -9.43
N LEU A 397 15.64 -27.21 -9.79
CA LEU A 397 17.04 -27.54 -9.50
C LEU A 397 17.31 -27.56 -8.00
N LEU A 398 16.83 -26.56 -7.26
CA LEU A 398 16.93 -26.50 -5.80
C LEU A 398 16.27 -27.70 -5.14
N GLN A 399 15.05 -28.05 -5.55
CA GLN A 399 14.33 -29.23 -5.06
C GLN A 399 15.16 -30.50 -5.26
N ARG A 400 15.74 -30.70 -6.44
CA ARG A 400 16.59 -31.87 -6.73
C ARG A 400 17.85 -31.89 -5.86
N ASN A 401 18.50 -30.74 -5.67
CA ASN A 401 19.72 -30.62 -4.89
C ASN A 401 19.50 -30.98 -3.41
N ILE A 402 18.34 -30.62 -2.84
CA ILE A 402 18.05 -30.89 -1.43
C ILE A 402 17.31 -32.21 -1.19
N ALA A 403 16.78 -32.86 -2.22
CA ALA A 403 15.88 -34.02 -2.08
C ALA A 403 16.53 -35.22 -1.37
N SER A 404 17.85 -35.41 -1.50
CA SER A 404 18.59 -36.47 -0.83
C SER A 404 19.03 -36.13 0.59
N ARG A 405 18.85 -34.88 1.01
CA ARG A 405 19.33 -34.36 2.29
C ARG A 405 18.26 -34.55 3.36
N LEU A 406 18.69 -35.06 4.51
CA LEU A 406 17.83 -35.29 5.67
C LEU A 406 18.42 -34.59 6.90
N ASP A 407 17.55 -34.20 7.81
CA ASP A 407 17.99 -33.75 9.12
C ASP A 407 18.45 -34.88 10.04
N ALA A 408 18.92 -34.52 11.23
CA ALA A 408 19.34 -35.46 12.27
C ALA A 408 18.22 -36.43 12.73
N GLN A 409 16.96 -36.13 12.43
CA GLN A 409 15.80 -36.99 12.70
C GLN A 409 15.33 -37.76 11.45
N GLY A 410 16.07 -37.68 10.34
CA GLY A 410 15.73 -38.35 9.09
C GLY A 410 14.61 -37.67 8.30
N ARG A 411 14.28 -36.41 8.56
CA ARG A 411 13.22 -35.65 7.87
C ARG A 411 13.79 -34.85 6.71
N PRO A 412 13.05 -34.68 5.60
CA PRO A 412 13.48 -33.86 4.47
C PRO A 412 13.74 -32.41 4.86
N ILE A 413 14.70 -31.77 4.19
CA ILE A 413 14.94 -30.33 4.32
C ILE A 413 13.77 -29.56 3.69
N PRO A 414 13.05 -28.70 4.44
CA PRO A 414 11.94 -27.93 3.88
C PRO A 414 12.38 -26.95 2.80
N LEU A 415 11.62 -26.90 1.72
CA LEU A 415 11.70 -25.89 0.66
C LEU A 415 10.37 -25.19 0.52
N ILE A 416 10.39 -23.87 0.69
CA ILE A 416 9.28 -23.00 0.31
C ILE A 416 9.69 -22.36 -1.01
N ALA A 417 9.03 -22.73 -2.09
CA ALA A 417 9.34 -22.23 -3.44
C ALA A 417 8.12 -21.53 -4.04
N GLU A 418 8.16 -20.21 -4.06
CA GLU A 418 7.19 -19.38 -4.78
C GLU A 418 7.70 -19.12 -6.20
N THR A 419 6.97 -19.56 -7.21
CA THR A 419 7.41 -19.50 -8.61
C THR A 419 6.52 -18.61 -9.48
N GLY A 420 6.80 -18.55 -10.79
CA GLY A 420 6.00 -17.80 -11.74
C GLY A 420 4.57 -18.33 -11.91
N GLY A 421 3.73 -17.54 -12.58
CA GLY A 421 2.34 -17.88 -12.89
C GLY A 421 1.93 -17.44 -14.29
N MET A 422 0.95 -18.14 -14.86
CA MET A 422 0.30 -17.77 -16.13
C MET A 422 -1.09 -17.22 -15.83
N ASN A 423 -1.13 -16.01 -15.27
CA ASN A 423 -2.35 -15.44 -14.69
C ASN A 423 -3.30 -14.97 -15.79
N ALA A 424 -4.58 -15.32 -15.65
CA ALA A 424 -5.64 -14.93 -16.58
C ALA A 424 -6.70 -14.07 -15.90
N MET A 425 -7.30 -13.16 -16.67
CA MET A 425 -8.48 -12.39 -16.29
C MET A 425 -9.60 -12.72 -17.28
N ILE A 426 -10.75 -13.18 -16.78
CA ILE A 426 -11.92 -13.49 -17.59
C ILE A 426 -12.91 -12.34 -17.45
N VAL A 427 -13.37 -11.82 -18.59
CA VAL A 427 -14.30 -10.69 -18.67
C VAL A 427 -15.51 -11.12 -19.49
N ASP A 428 -16.68 -11.07 -18.87
CA ASP A 428 -17.96 -11.35 -19.53
C ASP A 428 -18.68 -10.06 -19.97
N SER A 429 -19.79 -10.22 -20.68
CA SER A 429 -20.57 -9.09 -21.21
C SER A 429 -21.29 -8.24 -20.15
N SER A 430 -21.23 -8.62 -18.87
CA SER A 430 -21.77 -7.81 -17.76
C SER A 430 -20.77 -6.81 -17.19
N ALA A 431 -19.48 -6.97 -17.52
CA ALA A 431 -18.43 -6.11 -17.02
C ALA A 431 -18.50 -4.69 -17.61
N LEU A 432 -18.18 -3.70 -16.78
CA LEU A 432 -18.04 -2.31 -17.25
C LEU A 432 -16.69 -2.15 -17.95
N THR A 433 -16.70 -1.91 -19.27
CA THR A 433 -15.50 -1.84 -20.12
C THR A 433 -14.44 -0.88 -19.57
N GLU A 434 -14.82 0.29 -19.09
CA GLU A 434 -13.88 1.28 -18.56
C GLU A 434 -13.12 0.78 -17.32
N GLN A 435 -13.80 0.02 -16.44
CA GLN A 435 -13.15 -0.60 -15.27
C GLN A 435 -12.21 -1.70 -15.72
N VAL A 436 -12.66 -2.55 -16.65
CA VAL A 436 -11.85 -3.63 -17.23
C VAL A 436 -10.56 -3.08 -17.83
N VAL A 437 -10.63 -2.04 -18.66
CA VAL A 437 -9.44 -1.48 -19.32
C VAL A 437 -8.46 -0.92 -18.31
N ILE A 438 -8.93 -0.19 -17.28
CA ILE A 438 -8.07 0.33 -16.21
C ILE A 438 -7.38 -0.81 -15.46
N ASP A 439 -8.14 -1.84 -15.08
CA ASP A 439 -7.62 -2.98 -14.32
C ASP A 439 -6.67 -3.84 -15.15
N VAL A 440 -6.95 -4.01 -16.44
CA VAL A 440 -6.06 -4.69 -17.40
C VAL A 440 -4.75 -3.93 -17.56
N LEU A 441 -4.82 -2.61 -17.77
CA LEU A 441 -3.62 -1.79 -17.94
C LEU A 441 -2.73 -1.85 -16.69
N ALA A 442 -3.34 -1.71 -15.50
CA ALA A 442 -2.62 -1.84 -14.25
C ALA A 442 -2.06 -3.26 -14.06
N SER A 443 -2.87 -4.30 -14.25
CA SER A 443 -2.47 -5.68 -13.96
C SER A 443 -1.43 -6.23 -14.94
N ALA A 444 -1.49 -5.84 -16.22
CA ALA A 444 -0.59 -6.36 -17.26
C ALA A 444 0.72 -5.57 -17.35
N PHE A 445 0.66 -4.23 -17.19
CA PHE A 445 1.79 -3.35 -17.54
C PHE A 445 2.42 -2.62 -16.36
N ASP A 446 1.78 -2.56 -15.18
CA ASP A 446 2.44 -2.02 -13.98
C ASP A 446 3.76 -2.75 -13.73
N SER A 447 4.79 -1.99 -13.30
CA SER A 447 6.16 -2.51 -13.13
C SER A 447 6.70 -3.20 -14.40
N ALA A 448 6.30 -2.72 -15.59
CA ALA A 448 6.59 -3.33 -16.89
C ALA A 448 6.14 -4.80 -17.01
N GLY A 449 5.08 -5.18 -16.30
CA GLY A 449 4.58 -6.57 -16.26
C GLY A 449 5.54 -7.53 -15.54
N GLN A 450 6.49 -7.03 -14.76
CA GLN A 450 7.51 -7.84 -14.08
C GLN A 450 7.06 -8.33 -12.69
N ARG A 451 5.75 -8.45 -12.45
CA ARG A 451 5.19 -9.06 -11.24
C ARG A 451 4.86 -10.52 -11.50
N CYS A 452 5.06 -11.39 -10.51
CA CYS A 452 4.60 -12.79 -10.60
C CYS A 452 3.07 -12.86 -10.73
N SER A 453 2.36 -11.87 -10.19
CA SER A 453 0.90 -11.69 -10.27
C SER A 453 0.41 -10.94 -11.52
N ALA A 454 1.29 -10.49 -12.40
CA ALA A 454 0.86 -9.69 -13.56
C ALA A 454 -0.06 -10.49 -14.49
N LEU A 455 -1.05 -9.82 -15.06
CA LEU A 455 -1.98 -10.37 -16.03
C LEU A 455 -1.23 -10.79 -17.30
N ARG A 456 -1.41 -12.05 -17.71
CA ARG A 456 -0.76 -12.63 -18.90
C ARG A 456 -1.74 -12.96 -20.01
N VAL A 457 -2.96 -13.37 -19.67
CA VAL A 457 -4.01 -13.72 -20.64
C VAL A 457 -5.31 -13.00 -20.28
N LEU A 458 -5.74 -12.09 -21.15
CA LEU A 458 -7.08 -11.52 -21.07
C LEU A 458 -8.03 -12.37 -21.91
N CYS A 459 -9.06 -12.92 -21.27
CA CYS A 459 -10.09 -13.73 -21.90
C CYS A 459 -11.38 -12.92 -21.96
N LEU A 460 -11.73 -12.40 -23.14
CA LEU A 460 -12.94 -11.62 -23.36
C LEU A 460 -14.04 -12.51 -23.94
N GLN A 461 -15.27 -12.38 -23.45
CA GLN A 461 -16.44 -12.94 -24.12
C GLN A 461 -16.59 -12.31 -25.52
N ASP A 462 -16.83 -13.15 -26.52
CA ASP A 462 -16.85 -12.77 -27.95
C ASP A 462 -17.67 -11.50 -28.24
N GLU A 463 -18.82 -11.34 -27.57
CA GLU A 463 -19.76 -10.23 -27.77
C GLU A 463 -19.19 -8.85 -27.41
N ILE A 464 -18.25 -8.78 -26.46
CA ILE A 464 -17.64 -7.52 -25.99
C ILE A 464 -16.19 -7.35 -26.44
N ALA A 465 -15.60 -8.36 -27.08
CA ALA A 465 -14.17 -8.42 -27.35
C ALA A 465 -13.70 -7.23 -28.21
N ASP A 466 -14.35 -6.98 -29.34
CA ASP A 466 -13.97 -5.91 -30.27
C ASP A 466 -14.07 -4.51 -29.65
N HIS A 467 -15.13 -4.26 -28.88
CA HIS A 467 -15.33 -2.97 -28.22
C HIS A 467 -14.28 -2.73 -27.15
N THR A 468 -14.03 -3.75 -26.31
CA THR A 468 -13.07 -3.68 -25.20
C THR A 468 -11.64 -3.54 -25.71
N LEU A 469 -11.26 -4.26 -26.77
CA LEU A 469 -9.91 -4.17 -27.35
C LEU A 469 -9.62 -2.82 -28.02
N LYS A 470 -10.66 -2.13 -28.49
CA LYS A 470 -10.52 -0.81 -29.14
C LYS A 470 -10.32 0.32 -28.12
N MET A 471 -10.88 0.16 -26.92
CA MET A 471 -10.73 1.09 -25.80
C MET A 471 -9.36 0.89 -25.16
#